data_AF-A0A357TLZ9-F1
#
_entry.id   AF-A0A357TLZ9-F1
#
_cell.length_a   1.000
_cell.length_b   1.000
_cell.length_c   1.000
_cell.angle_alpha   90.00
_cell.angle_beta   90.00
_cell.angle_gamma   90.00
#
_symmetry.space_group_name_H-M   'P 1'
#
loop_
_entity.id
_entity.type
_entity.pdbx_description
1 polymer ?
#
loop_
_entity_poly.entity_id
_entity_poly.type
_entity_poly.pdbx_seq_one_letter_code
_entity_poly.pdbx_strand_id
1 'polypeptide(L)'
;LCIFSVEFFDNVVKIDDPVGAVSVHCMNGMWGTIATGLFSTSEGLLYGHGFRFFGVQVLGVICVAAWVLVSMTVIFTIIKKTIGLRVTEKEEIDGLDIHEHGLTSAYSGFSISDPTYAEMSVNENTDLGEDDITKASEAKINAAVKVVKEEPLPAELDSGMHKVVMIVQLAKFEALKAAMNAVGVTGMTVTQVMGCGLQKGSGEKYRGAEVDATLIPKVKVEVVVSKIPVDKIIDTATKVLYTGHIGDGKIFVYNVAKVVKVRTGEVNYAALQDVE
;
A
#
# COMPACT_ATOMS: atom_id res chain seq x y z
N LEU A 1 26.90 4.81 -1.62
CA LEU A 1 26.83 6.28 -1.56
C LEU A 1 25.40 6.77 -1.62
N CYS A 2 24.66 6.53 -2.71
CA CYS A 2 23.30 7.02 -2.89
C CYS A 2 22.33 6.65 -1.74
N ILE A 3 22.26 5.37 -1.34
CA ILE A 3 21.37 4.90 -0.27
C ILE A 3 21.65 5.62 1.06
N PHE A 4 22.91 5.64 1.49
CA PHE A 4 23.34 6.34 2.71
C PHE A 4 23.12 7.85 2.64
N SER A 5 23.23 8.44 1.45
CA SER A 5 22.95 9.87 1.23
C SER A 5 21.46 10.17 1.40
N VAL A 6 20.57 9.34 0.83
CA VAL A 6 19.12 9.51 0.99
C VAL A 6 18.76 9.42 2.47
N GLU A 7 19.26 8.40 3.17
CA GLU A 7 19.02 8.23 4.60
C GLU A 7 19.52 9.43 5.42
N PHE A 8 20.68 9.99 5.07
CA PHE A 8 21.22 11.17 5.74
C PHE A 8 20.35 12.42 5.54
N PHE A 9 19.97 12.74 4.30
CA PHE A 9 19.17 13.94 4.02
C PHE A 9 17.76 13.83 4.60
N ASP A 10 17.11 12.68 4.47
CA ASP A 10 15.74 12.46 4.96
C ASP A 10 15.70 12.33 6.49
N ASN A 11 16.59 11.55 7.09
CA ASN A 11 16.49 11.24 8.53
C ASN A 11 17.27 12.21 9.43
N VAL A 12 18.41 12.73 8.97
CA VAL A 12 19.31 13.57 9.79
C VAL A 12 19.08 15.05 9.50
N VAL A 13 19.17 15.44 8.22
CA VAL A 13 19.05 16.85 7.82
C VAL A 13 17.59 17.31 7.75
N LYS A 14 16.64 16.37 7.69
CA LYS A 14 15.20 16.63 7.56
C LYS A 14 14.88 17.50 6.34
N ILE A 15 15.60 17.26 5.25
CA ILE A 15 15.31 17.89 3.95
C ILE A 15 14.38 16.97 3.19
N ASP A 16 13.24 17.51 2.80
CA ASP A 16 12.31 16.85 1.89
C ASP A 16 12.87 16.89 0.46
N ASP A 17 13.62 15.85 0.09
CA ASP A 17 14.21 15.65 -1.24
C ASP A 17 13.37 14.64 -2.05
N PRO A 18 12.28 15.07 -2.73
CA PRO A 18 11.42 14.15 -3.46
C PRO A 18 12.26 13.41 -4.51
N VAL A 19 12.06 12.09 -4.60
CA VAL A 19 12.81 11.14 -5.45
C VAL A 19 14.31 11.02 -5.16
N GLY A 20 14.82 11.61 -4.07
CA GLY A 20 16.24 11.52 -3.72
C GLY A 20 17.16 12.27 -4.70
N ALA A 21 16.68 13.35 -5.31
CA ALA A 21 17.38 14.10 -6.35
C ALA A 21 18.73 14.64 -5.90
N VAL A 22 18.86 15.13 -4.66
CA VAL A 22 20.15 15.58 -4.09
C VAL A 22 21.11 14.40 -4.01
N SER A 23 20.63 13.24 -3.56
CA SER A 23 21.47 12.05 -3.45
C SER A 23 21.91 11.50 -4.81
N VAL A 24 21.00 11.46 -5.78
CA VAL A 24 21.26 10.92 -7.13
C VAL A 24 22.12 11.88 -7.96
N HIS A 25 21.79 13.17 -7.99
CA HIS A 25 22.43 14.14 -8.88
C HIS A 25 23.60 14.87 -8.23
N CYS A 26 23.45 15.36 -6.99
CA CYS A 26 24.51 16.12 -6.33
C CYS A 26 25.59 15.18 -5.80
N MET A 27 25.26 14.26 -4.89
CA MET A 27 26.27 13.47 -4.18
C MET A 27 27.01 12.48 -5.08
N ASN A 28 26.31 11.77 -5.96
CA ASN A 28 26.97 10.90 -6.93
C ASN A 28 27.78 11.70 -7.96
N GLY A 29 27.31 12.89 -8.37
CA GLY A 29 28.04 13.79 -9.26
C GLY A 29 29.36 14.25 -8.63
N MET A 30 29.29 14.77 -7.40
CA MET A 30 30.46 15.17 -6.61
C MET A 30 31.44 14.01 -6.44
N TRP A 31 30.94 12.83 -6.09
CA TRP A 31 31.78 11.65 -5.96
C TRP A 31 32.44 11.25 -7.27
N GLY A 32 31.74 11.28 -8.40
CA GLY A 32 32.31 11.01 -9.71
C GLY A 32 33.51 11.91 -10.01
N THR A 33 33.36 13.22 -9.83
CA THR A 33 34.42 14.21 -10.05
C THR A 33 35.62 13.99 -9.13
N ILE A 34 35.38 13.77 -7.83
CA ILE A 34 36.44 13.50 -6.84
C ILE A 34 37.14 12.17 -7.15
N ALA A 35 36.38 11.14 -7.49
CA ALA A 35 36.90 9.82 -7.85
C ALA A 35 37.79 9.88 -9.10
N THR A 36 37.45 10.70 -10.10
CA THR A 36 38.34 10.96 -11.25
C THR A 36 39.69 11.53 -10.78
N GLY A 37 39.68 12.49 -9.85
CA GLY A 37 40.89 13.07 -9.27
C GLY A 37 41.76 12.07 -8.50
N LEU A 38 41.14 11.07 -7.87
CA LEU A 38 41.82 10.02 -7.12
C LEU A 38 42.35 8.89 -8.01
N PHE A 39 41.50 8.38 -8.90
CA PHE A 39 41.67 7.09 -9.57
C PHE A 39 41.96 7.18 -11.07
N SER A 40 42.11 8.38 -11.65
CA SER A 40 42.58 8.49 -13.04
C SER A 40 43.95 7.82 -13.20
N THR A 41 44.09 6.91 -14.17
CA THR A 41 45.36 6.22 -14.44
C THR A 41 46.40 7.11 -15.11
N SER A 42 45.99 8.25 -15.68
CA SER A 42 46.88 9.19 -16.36
C SER A 42 47.32 10.36 -15.48
N GLU A 43 46.48 10.77 -14.53
CA GLU A 43 46.70 12.00 -13.73
C GLU A 43 46.26 11.87 -12.26
N GLY A 44 45.78 10.70 -11.83
CA GLY A 44 45.19 10.50 -10.51
C GLY A 44 46.19 10.50 -9.37
N LEU A 45 45.75 10.99 -8.21
CA LEU A 45 46.57 11.10 -7.01
C LEU A 45 47.11 9.74 -6.55
N LEU A 46 46.27 8.70 -6.55
CA LEU A 46 46.65 7.37 -6.06
C LEU A 46 47.58 6.61 -7.01
N TYR A 47 47.75 7.10 -8.24
CA TYR A 47 48.69 6.58 -9.23
C TYR A 47 50.02 7.35 -9.24
N GLY A 48 50.25 8.24 -8.27
CA GLY A 48 51.54 8.92 -8.08
C GLY A 48 51.71 10.22 -8.87
N HIS A 49 50.65 10.74 -9.51
CA HIS A 49 50.70 11.96 -10.33
C HIS A 49 50.56 13.27 -9.53
N GLY A 50 50.57 13.20 -8.20
CA GLY A 50 50.56 14.34 -7.29
C GLY A 50 49.18 14.99 -7.09
N PHE A 51 49.12 16.04 -6.26
CA PHE A 51 47.86 16.63 -5.77
C PHE A 51 47.18 17.61 -6.73
N ARG A 52 47.85 18.03 -7.82
CA ARG A 52 47.35 19.09 -8.70
C ARG A 52 46.01 18.72 -9.33
N PHE A 53 45.92 17.55 -9.97
CA PHE A 53 44.71 17.13 -10.66
C PHE A 53 43.55 16.88 -9.69
N PHE A 54 43.80 16.18 -8.59
CA PHE A 54 42.83 16.00 -7.51
C PHE A 54 42.30 17.33 -6.96
N GLY A 55 43.20 18.29 -6.68
CA GLY A 55 42.83 19.62 -6.21
C GLY A 55 41.95 20.39 -7.20
N VAL A 56 42.23 20.28 -8.51
CA VAL A 56 41.40 20.88 -9.57
C VAL A 56 39.99 20.27 -9.58
N GLN A 57 39.85 18.96 -9.41
CA GLN A 57 38.53 18.31 -9.35
C GLN A 57 37.73 18.78 -8.13
N VAL A 58 38.36 18.85 -6.95
CA VAL A 58 37.71 19.35 -5.72
C VAL A 58 37.32 20.83 -5.87
N LEU A 59 38.20 21.66 -6.42
CA LEU A 59 37.89 23.06 -6.70
C LEU A 59 36.72 23.19 -7.68
N GLY A 60 36.67 22.35 -8.72
CA GLY A 60 35.56 22.30 -9.67
C GLY A 60 34.21 22.03 -8.99
N VAL A 61 34.17 21.04 -8.09
CA VAL A 61 32.97 20.72 -7.29
C VAL A 61 32.54 21.93 -6.45
N ILE A 62 33.47 22.60 -5.76
CA ILE A 62 33.17 23.78 -4.92
C ILE A 62 32.64 24.93 -5.78
N CYS A 63 33.26 25.19 -6.93
CA CYS A 63 32.83 26.25 -7.85
C CYS A 63 31.41 26.01 -8.37
N VAL A 64 31.10 24.78 -8.79
CA VAL A 64 29.74 24.43 -9.25
C VAL A 64 28.73 24.56 -8.11
N ALA A 65 29.05 24.05 -6.91
CA ALA A 65 28.17 24.17 -5.75
C ALA A 65 27.89 25.64 -5.39
N ALA A 66 28.92 26.49 -5.36
CA ALA A 66 28.77 27.91 -5.08
C ALA A 66 27.92 28.62 -6.14
N TRP A 67 28.19 28.35 -7.42
CA TRP A 67 27.42 28.91 -8.53
C TRP A 67 25.93 28.52 -8.45
N VAL A 68 25.64 27.24 -8.25
CA VAL A 68 24.26 26.73 -8.14
C VAL A 68 23.56 27.30 -6.92
N LEU A 69 24.22 27.35 -5.76
CA LEU A 69 23.63 27.91 -4.54
C LEU A 69 23.26 29.37 -4.72
N VAL A 70 24.16 30.19 -5.27
CA VAL A 70 23.91 31.62 -5.50
C VAL A 70 22.79 31.81 -6.53
N SER A 71 22.89 31.17 -7.69
CA SER A 71 21.91 31.34 -8.77
C SER A 71 20.52 30.83 -8.37
N MET A 72 20.40 29.65 -7.77
CA MET A 72 19.12 29.10 -7.33
C MET A 72 18.51 29.90 -6.19
N THR A 73 19.33 30.40 -5.24
CA THR A 73 18.81 31.27 -4.16
C THR A 73 18.20 32.54 -4.73
N VAL A 74 18.86 33.18 -5.70
CA VAL A 74 18.32 34.37 -6.37
C VAL A 74 17.01 34.06 -7.09
N ILE A 75 17.00 33.01 -7.92
CA ILE A 75 15.83 32.61 -8.70
C ILE A 75 14.64 32.26 -7.79
N PHE A 76 14.83 31.36 -6.82
CA PHE A 76 13.77 30.95 -5.92
C PHE A 76 13.29 32.09 -5.01
N THR A 77 14.16 33.02 -4.61
CA THR A 77 13.74 34.21 -3.85
C THR A 77 12.85 35.12 -4.69
N ILE A 78 13.14 35.28 -5.98
CA ILE A 78 12.29 36.05 -6.89
C ILE A 78 10.93 35.36 -7.03
N ILE A 79 10.91 34.06 -7.33
CA ILE A 79 9.66 33.28 -7.47
C ILE A 79 8.82 33.34 -6.19
N LYS A 80 9.46 33.20 -5.01
CA LYS A 80 8.80 33.30 -3.71
C LYS A 80 8.06 34.63 -3.51
N LYS A 81 8.61 35.72 -4.03
CA LYS A 81 8.02 37.07 -3.89
C LYS A 81 6.97 37.39 -4.94
N THR A 82 7.00 36.74 -6.09
CA THR A 82 6.10 37.05 -7.21
C THR A 82 4.91 36.08 -7.28
N ILE A 83 5.18 34.78 -7.30
CA ILE A 83 4.19 33.73 -7.53
C ILE A 83 3.92 32.92 -6.26
N GLY A 84 4.93 32.81 -5.38
CA GLY A 84 4.94 31.88 -4.27
C GLY A 84 5.61 30.55 -4.66
N LEU A 85 6.22 29.88 -3.67
CA LEU A 85 6.93 28.60 -3.87
C LEU A 85 6.18 27.39 -3.32
N ARG A 86 5.20 27.62 -2.45
CA ARG A 86 4.41 26.58 -1.80
C ARG A 86 2.95 26.92 -1.95
N VAL A 87 2.14 25.88 -2.10
CA VAL A 87 0.69 25.96 -2.02
C VAL A 87 0.24 26.17 -0.57
N THR A 88 -1.06 26.31 -0.35
CA THR A 88 -1.58 26.40 1.02
C THR A 88 -1.33 25.09 1.77
N GLU A 89 -1.21 25.15 3.10
CA GLU A 89 -0.99 23.97 3.95
C GLU A 89 -2.07 22.90 3.73
N LYS A 90 -3.31 23.33 3.49
CA LYS A 90 -4.41 22.43 3.17
C LYS A 90 -4.16 21.69 1.85
N GLU A 91 -3.78 22.39 0.79
CA GLU A 91 -3.50 21.78 -0.52
C GLU A 91 -2.22 20.92 -0.49
N GLU A 92 -1.24 21.27 0.36
CA GLU A 92 -0.03 20.47 0.60
C GLU A 92 -0.38 19.12 1.26
N ILE A 93 -1.32 19.12 2.21
CA ILE A 93 -1.81 17.90 2.90
C ILE A 93 -2.74 17.09 1.99
N ASP A 94 -3.68 17.74 1.31
CA ASP A 94 -4.67 17.08 0.45
C ASP A 94 -3.99 16.48 -0.81
N GLY A 95 -2.90 17.10 -1.28
CA GLY A 95 -2.10 16.65 -2.43
C GLY A 95 -2.38 17.48 -3.70
N LEU A 96 -1.32 17.90 -4.38
CA LEU A 96 -1.41 18.84 -5.50
C LEU A 96 -2.23 18.32 -6.70
N ASP A 97 -2.15 17.01 -6.97
CA ASP A 97 -2.80 16.41 -8.14
C ASP A 97 -4.33 16.57 -8.12
N ILE A 98 -4.92 16.58 -6.92
CA ILE A 98 -6.36 16.78 -6.73
C ILE A 98 -6.76 18.21 -7.12
N HIS A 99 -5.96 19.18 -6.70
CA HIS A 99 -6.27 20.60 -6.87
C HIS A 99 -5.89 21.14 -8.25
N GLU A 100 -4.77 20.69 -8.82
CA GLU A 100 -4.24 21.21 -10.10
C GLU A 100 -4.67 20.38 -11.32
N HIS A 101 -4.83 19.06 -11.15
CA HIS A 101 -5.12 18.15 -12.26
C HIS A 101 -6.52 17.52 -12.19
N GLY A 102 -7.27 17.74 -11.10
CA GLY A 102 -8.58 17.11 -10.89
C GLY A 102 -8.50 15.59 -10.81
N LEU A 103 -7.29 15.05 -10.59
CA LEU A 103 -7.02 13.64 -10.48
C LEU A 103 -6.93 13.28 -9.00
N THR A 104 -7.68 12.27 -8.56
CA THR A 104 -7.59 11.76 -7.18
C THR A 104 -6.24 11.08 -6.88
N SER A 105 -5.37 10.89 -7.88
CA SER A 105 -4.04 10.28 -7.76
C SER A 105 -3.18 10.60 -8.99
N ALA A 106 -1.86 10.71 -8.81
CA ALA A 106 -0.85 10.81 -9.88
C ALA A 106 -0.79 9.60 -10.83
N TYR A 107 -1.35 8.45 -10.41
CA TYR A 107 -1.27 7.19 -11.15
C TYR A 107 -2.62 6.82 -11.78
N SER A 108 -2.67 6.83 -13.11
CA SER A 108 -3.83 6.40 -13.89
C SER A 108 -4.00 4.87 -13.79
N GLY A 109 -4.92 4.40 -12.92
CA GLY A 109 -5.39 3.01 -12.93
C GLY A 109 -5.37 2.26 -11.60
N PHE A 110 -4.86 2.86 -10.51
CA PHE A 110 -4.95 2.29 -9.16
C PHE A 110 -5.71 3.26 -8.26
N SER A 111 -6.92 2.83 -7.90
CA SER A 111 -7.95 3.59 -7.17
C SER A 111 -7.48 4.17 -5.83
N ILE A 112 -7.98 5.38 -5.55
CA ILE A 112 -8.28 6.03 -4.26
C ILE A 112 -7.73 5.27 -3.04
N SER A 113 -6.74 5.89 -2.39
CA SER A 113 -5.87 5.39 -1.32
C SER A 113 -4.67 4.61 -1.87
N ASP A 114 -3.54 5.30 -2.06
CA ASP A 114 -2.23 4.65 -2.21
C ASP A 114 -1.53 4.60 -0.84
N PRO A 115 -1.67 3.50 -0.08
CA PRO A 115 -0.71 3.11 0.95
C PRO A 115 0.10 1.91 0.46
N THR A 116 0.47 1.86 -0.82
CA THR A 116 1.19 0.73 -1.46
C THR A 116 2.65 0.59 -0.97
N TYR A 117 2.96 1.11 0.22
CA TYR A 117 4.21 0.87 0.93
C TYR A 117 4.04 0.18 2.29
N ALA A 118 2.80 -0.06 2.75
CA ALA A 118 2.57 -0.89 3.93
C ALA A 118 2.59 -2.38 3.57
N GLU A 119 3.71 -2.86 3.02
CA GLU A 119 4.03 -4.28 3.11
C GLU A 119 4.40 -4.55 4.57
N MET A 120 3.52 -5.24 5.28
CA MET A 120 3.79 -5.66 6.65
C MET A 120 5.04 -6.54 6.65
N SER A 121 6.15 -6.02 7.17
CA SER A 121 7.35 -6.82 7.33
C SER A 121 7.03 -7.97 8.28
N VAL A 122 7.15 -9.21 7.78
CA VAL A 122 6.94 -10.41 8.58
C VAL A 122 7.89 -10.35 9.78
N ASN A 123 7.32 -10.21 10.98
CA ASN A 123 8.03 -10.28 12.25
C ASN A 123 7.60 -11.51 13.04
N GLU A 124 8.34 -11.82 14.12
CA GLU A 124 8.12 -13.00 14.98
C GLU A 124 6.69 -13.10 15.57
N ASN A 125 5.92 -12.01 15.58
CA ASN A 125 4.53 -11.99 16.05
C ASN A 125 3.48 -12.11 14.93
N THR A 126 3.92 -12.21 13.68
CA THR A 126 3.05 -12.26 12.48
C THR A 126 3.29 -13.49 11.61
N ASP A 127 4.42 -14.17 11.78
CA ASP A 127 4.74 -15.43 11.10
C ASP A 127 4.27 -16.65 11.92
N LEU A 128 3.20 -17.31 11.47
CA LEU A 128 2.77 -18.60 12.04
C LEU A 128 3.33 -19.79 11.25
N GLY A 129 4.23 -19.56 10.28
CA GLY A 129 5.17 -20.55 9.74
C GLY A 129 4.59 -21.70 8.92
N GLU A 130 3.43 -21.55 8.27
CA GLU A 130 2.99 -22.48 7.20
C GLU A 130 1.75 -22.00 6.41
N ASP A 131 1.93 -21.76 5.11
CA ASP A 131 0.93 -21.19 4.19
C ASP A 131 -0.10 -22.22 3.63
N ASP A 132 -0.02 -23.48 4.07
CA ASP A 132 -0.82 -24.59 3.54
C ASP A 132 -1.65 -25.25 4.66
N ILE A 133 -2.97 -25.06 4.60
CA ILE A 133 -3.96 -25.65 5.53
C ILE A 133 -3.79 -27.17 5.64
N THR A 134 -3.34 -27.85 4.57
CA THR A 134 -3.24 -29.31 4.53
C THR A 134 -1.99 -29.86 5.23
N LYS A 135 -1.04 -28.99 5.60
CA LYS A 135 0.21 -29.35 6.29
C LYS A 135 0.31 -28.74 7.69
N ALA A 136 -0.57 -27.81 8.04
CA ALA A 136 -0.58 -27.17 9.34
C ALA A 136 -0.85 -28.16 10.49
N SER A 137 -0.11 -28.02 11.59
CA SER A 137 -0.32 -28.85 12.78
C SER A 137 -1.68 -28.58 13.44
N GLU A 138 -2.29 -29.61 14.04
CA GLU A 138 -3.59 -29.48 14.73
C GLU A 138 -3.60 -28.39 15.80
N ALA A 139 -2.45 -28.09 16.41
CA ALA A 139 -2.30 -27.02 17.39
C ALA A 139 -2.46 -25.61 16.77
N LYS A 140 -1.96 -25.38 15.55
CA LYS A 140 -2.10 -24.09 14.85
C LYS A 140 -3.54 -23.88 14.36
N ILE A 141 -4.21 -24.94 13.91
CA ILE A 141 -5.63 -24.92 13.52
C ILE A 141 -6.52 -24.65 14.74
N ASN A 142 -6.20 -25.24 15.90
CA ASN A 142 -6.95 -25.04 17.14
C ASN A 142 -6.67 -23.71 17.86
N ALA A 143 -5.57 -23.02 17.51
CA ALA A 143 -5.29 -21.66 18.00
C ALA A 143 -6.12 -20.60 17.27
N ALA A 144 -6.65 -20.90 16.08
CA ALA A 144 -7.72 -20.12 15.49
C ALA A 144 -8.97 -20.25 16.37
N VAL A 145 -9.50 -19.12 16.84
CA VAL A 145 -10.65 -19.07 17.74
C VAL A 145 -11.77 -19.95 17.18
N LYS A 146 -12.12 -21.02 17.91
CA LYS A 146 -13.22 -21.90 17.54
C LYS A 146 -14.47 -21.05 17.33
N VAL A 147 -14.96 -21.00 16.10
CA VAL A 147 -16.24 -20.37 15.78
C VAL A 147 -17.28 -21.10 16.60
N VAL A 148 -17.75 -20.47 17.68
CA VAL A 148 -18.93 -20.92 18.38
C VAL A 148 -20.05 -20.78 17.35
N LYS A 149 -20.53 -21.91 16.83
CA LYS A 149 -21.75 -21.91 16.03
C LYS A 149 -22.86 -21.49 16.99
N GLU A 150 -23.25 -20.23 16.94
CA GLU A 150 -24.51 -19.80 17.54
C GLU A 150 -25.64 -20.63 16.92
N GLU A 151 -26.66 -20.95 17.71
CA GLU A 151 -27.81 -21.68 17.17
C GLU A 151 -28.38 -20.91 15.97
N PRO A 152 -28.78 -21.62 14.91
CA PRO A 152 -29.42 -20.99 13.76
C PRO A 152 -30.56 -20.10 14.24
N LEU A 153 -30.74 -18.95 13.59
CA LEU A 153 -31.92 -18.10 13.83
C LEU A 153 -33.18 -18.99 13.80
N PRO A 154 -34.15 -18.76 14.70
CA PRO A 154 -35.44 -19.47 14.65
C PRO A 154 -35.99 -19.43 13.22
N ALA A 155 -36.49 -20.56 12.72
CA ALA A 155 -36.89 -20.72 11.31
C ALA A 155 -37.91 -19.67 10.83
N GLU A 156 -38.64 -19.03 11.74
CA GLU A 156 -39.58 -17.94 11.44
C GLU A 156 -38.89 -16.62 11.01
N LEU A 157 -37.60 -16.45 11.33
CA LEU A 157 -36.82 -15.26 11.01
C LEU A 157 -35.81 -15.49 9.88
N ASP A 158 -35.59 -16.73 9.42
CA ASP A 158 -34.71 -17.04 8.30
C ASP A 158 -35.42 -16.81 6.96
N SER A 159 -34.94 -15.84 6.18
CA SER A 159 -35.49 -15.53 4.86
C SER A 159 -35.02 -16.51 3.77
N GLY A 160 -34.08 -17.40 4.06
CA GLY A 160 -33.40 -18.25 3.09
C GLY A 160 -32.47 -17.48 2.15
N MET A 161 -32.17 -16.21 2.46
CA MET A 161 -31.24 -15.36 1.71
C MET A 161 -30.24 -14.71 2.65
N HIS A 162 -28.95 -14.83 2.32
CA HIS A 162 -27.87 -14.41 3.19
C HIS A 162 -26.91 -13.48 2.45
N LYS A 163 -26.51 -12.40 3.10
CA LYS A 163 -25.44 -11.51 2.67
C LYS A 163 -24.17 -11.90 3.40
N VAL A 164 -23.18 -12.36 2.64
CA VAL A 164 -21.83 -12.69 3.12
C VAL A 164 -20.92 -11.51 2.81
N VAL A 165 -20.37 -10.89 3.85
CA VAL A 165 -19.42 -9.78 3.76
C VAL A 165 -18.04 -10.28 4.16
N MET A 166 -17.09 -10.20 3.24
CA MET A 166 -15.71 -10.65 3.43
C MET A 166 -14.79 -9.43 3.39
N ILE A 167 -14.04 -9.17 4.45
CA ILE A 167 -12.98 -8.15 4.48
C ILE A 167 -11.65 -8.87 4.35
N VAL A 168 -10.95 -8.67 3.23
CA VAL A 168 -9.80 -9.48 2.82
C VAL A 168 -8.60 -8.62 2.41
N GLN A 169 -7.43 -9.24 2.33
CA GLN A 169 -6.23 -8.61 1.77
C GLN A 169 -6.40 -8.33 0.27
N LEU A 170 -5.87 -7.19 -0.20
CA LEU A 170 -5.98 -6.77 -1.61
C LEU A 170 -5.40 -7.81 -2.58
N ALA A 171 -4.23 -8.37 -2.26
CA ALA A 171 -3.55 -9.36 -3.11
C ALA A 171 -4.35 -10.66 -3.31
N LYS A 172 -5.24 -11.02 -2.37
CA LYS A 172 -6.03 -12.25 -2.42
C LYS A 172 -7.37 -12.07 -3.13
N PHE A 173 -7.72 -10.85 -3.53
CA PHE A 173 -9.01 -10.55 -4.15
C PHE A 173 -9.23 -11.32 -5.46
N GLU A 174 -8.25 -11.36 -6.36
CA GLU A 174 -8.38 -12.08 -7.63
C GLU A 174 -8.56 -13.60 -7.43
N ALA A 175 -7.82 -14.17 -6.47
CA ALA A 175 -7.98 -15.58 -6.11
C ALA A 175 -9.37 -15.87 -5.51
N LEU A 176 -9.86 -14.98 -4.63
CA LEU A 176 -11.20 -15.08 -4.05
C LEU A 176 -12.27 -15.00 -5.13
N LYS A 177 -12.16 -14.05 -6.06
CA LYS A 177 -13.10 -13.87 -7.17
C LYS A 177 -13.19 -15.12 -8.04
N ALA A 178 -12.05 -15.71 -8.42
CA ALA A 178 -12.02 -16.95 -9.20
C ALA A 178 -12.69 -18.11 -8.45
N ALA A 179 -12.41 -18.25 -7.15
CA ALA A 179 -12.99 -19.31 -6.32
C ALA A 179 -14.50 -19.15 -6.11
N MET A 180 -14.99 -17.91 -5.92
CA MET A 180 -16.42 -17.63 -5.78
C MET A 180 -17.18 -17.92 -7.07
N ASN A 181 -16.61 -17.55 -8.23
CA ASN A 181 -17.19 -17.89 -9.53
C ASN A 181 -17.27 -19.41 -9.72
N ALA A 182 -16.25 -20.17 -9.30
CA ALA A 182 -16.25 -21.64 -9.38
C ALA A 182 -17.31 -22.30 -8.47
N VAL A 183 -17.71 -21.63 -7.38
CA VAL A 183 -18.81 -22.07 -6.50
C VAL A 183 -20.19 -21.75 -7.08
N GLY A 184 -20.25 -20.90 -8.12
CA GLY A 184 -21.48 -20.47 -8.79
C GLY A 184 -22.01 -19.12 -8.33
N VAL A 185 -21.19 -18.32 -7.61
CA VAL A 185 -21.53 -16.93 -7.29
C VAL A 185 -21.36 -16.09 -8.56
N THR A 186 -22.45 -15.52 -9.06
CA THR A 186 -22.43 -14.73 -10.31
C THR A 186 -22.37 -13.22 -10.08
N GLY A 187 -22.81 -12.76 -8.91
CA GLY A 187 -22.81 -11.34 -8.53
C GLY A 187 -22.05 -11.09 -7.23
N MET A 188 -21.12 -10.13 -7.26
CA MET A 188 -20.43 -9.62 -6.07
C MET A 188 -20.27 -8.11 -6.15
N THR A 189 -20.38 -7.44 -5.02
CA THR A 189 -20.07 -6.00 -4.88
C THR A 189 -18.74 -5.87 -4.15
N VAL A 190 -17.88 -4.99 -4.64
CA VAL A 190 -16.51 -4.83 -4.11
C VAL A 190 -16.31 -3.37 -3.72
N THR A 191 -15.75 -3.15 -2.53
CA THR A 191 -15.46 -1.82 -2.00
C THR A 191 -14.09 -1.84 -1.34
N GLN A 192 -13.22 -0.90 -1.72
CA GLN A 192 -11.96 -0.70 -0.99
C GLN A 192 -12.25 -0.04 0.36
N VAL A 193 -11.67 -0.59 1.42
CA VAL A 193 -11.87 -0.11 2.79
C VAL A 193 -10.55 -0.07 3.53
N MET A 194 -10.47 0.80 4.52
CA MET A 194 -9.33 0.92 5.40
C MET A 194 -9.66 0.20 6.72
N GLY A 195 -8.80 -0.71 7.16
CA GLY A 195 -9.02 -1.55 8.34
C GLY A 195 -7.97 -1.34 9.42
N CYS A 196 -8.40 -1.14 10.67
CA CYS A 196 -7.54 -1.14 11.85
C CYS A 196 -7.78 -2.44 12.62
N GLY A 197 -6.74 -3.25 12.83
CA GLY A 197 -6.77 -4.43 13.69
C GLY A 197 -6.37 -4.09 15.13
N LEU A 198 -6.56 -5.02 16.07
CA LEU A 198 -6.04 -4.90 17.45
C LEU A 198 -4.50 -4.84 17.53
N GLN A 199 -3.82 -5.19 16.44
CA GLN A 199 -2.40 -4.95 16.29
C GLN A 199 -2.19 -3.45 16.10
N LYS A 200 -1.72 -2.79 17.16
CA LYS A 200 -0.98 -1.54 17.05
C LYS A 200 0.13 -1.79 16.03
N GLY A 201 -0.04 -1.32 14.80
CA GLY A 201 1.02 -1.43 13.80
C GLY A 201 2.27 -0.79 14.38
N SER A 202 3.42 -1.42 14.17
CA SER A 202 4.68 -0.70 14.37
C SER A 202 4.60 0.55 13.49
N GLY A 203 4.71 1.74 14.09
CA GLY A 203 4.69 2.99 13.33
C GLY A 203 5.68 2.91 12.17
N GLU A 204 5.18 3.02 10.95
CA GLU A 204 6.04 3.02 9.77
C GLU A 204 6.64 4.42 9.65
N LYS A 205 7.96 4.48 9.47
CA LYS A 205 8.64 5.74 9.20
C LYS A 205 8.56 6.02 7.71
N TYR A 206 7.79 7.02 7.31
CA TYR A 206 7.82 7.55 5.95
C TYR A 206 8.71 8.78 5.94
N ARG A 207 9.84 8.72 5.22
CA ARG A 207 10.77 9.85 4.99
C ARG A 207 11.19 10.56 6.29
N GLY A 208 11.49 9.76 7.32
CA GLY A 208 11.98 10.25 8.61
C GLY A 208 10.93 10.85 9.54
N ALA A 209 9.64 10.85 9.15
CA ALA A 209 8.51 11.11 10.03
C ALA A 209 7.85 9.78 10.45
N GLU A 210 7.54 9.64 11.74
CA GLU A 210 6.76 8.50 12.23
C GLU A 210 5.31 8.67 11.78
N VAL A 211 4.86 7.82 10.88
CA VAL A 211 3.45 7.73 10.50
C VAL A 211 2.82 6.75 11.47
N ASP A 212 1.97 7.28 12.35
CA ASP A 212 1.21 6.45 13.29
C ASP A 212 0.40 5.42 12.50
N ALA A 213 0.73 4.14 12.70
CA ALA A 213 0.13 3.03 11.96
C ALA A 213 -1.35 2.92 12.31
N THR A 214 -2.22 3.46 11.46
CA THR A 214 -3.63 3.67 11.84
C THR A 214 -4.62 2.91 10.97
N LEU A 215 -4.32 2.64 9.69
CA LEU A 215 -5.24 1.93 8.82
C LEU A 215 -4.51 1.20 7.67
N ILE A 216 -4.79 -0.09 7.49
CA ILE A 216 -4.26 -0.90 6.38
C ILE A 216 -5.32 -1.04 5.28
N PRO A 217 -4.99 -0.88 3.99
CA PRO A 217 -5.93 -1.09 2.89
C PRO A 217 -6.42 -2.54 2.83
N LYS A 218 -7.72 -2.70 2.68
CA LYS A 218 -8.40 -3.99 2.53
C LYS A 218 -9.49 -3.91 1.47
N VAL A 219 -9.94 -5.06 1.02
CA VAL A 219 -11.07 -5.17 0.10
C VAL A 219 -12.26 -5.75 0.86
N LYS A 220 -13.38 -5.05 0.85
CA LYS A 220 -14.67 -5.57 1.29
C LYS A 220 -15.41 -6.14 0.09
N VAL A 221 -15.69 -7.44 0.12
CA VAL A 221 -16.48 -8.15 -0.89
C VAL A 221 -17.82 -8.54 -0.27
N GLU A 222 -18.90 -8.15 -0.91
CA GLU A 222 -20.26 -8.43 -0.47
C GLU A 222 -20.97 -9.30 -1.50
N VAL A 223 -21.48 -10.45 -1.06
CA VAL A 223 -22.18 -11.42 -1.90
C VAL A 223 -23.53 -11.71 -1.26
N VAL A 224 -24.60 -11.72 -2.06
CA VAL A 224 -25.93 -12.14 -1.60
C VAL A 224 -26.28 -13.47 -2.27
N VAL A 225 -26.58 -14.49 -1.47
CA VAL A 225 -26.90 -15.84 -1.94
C VAL A 225 -28.21 -16.35 -1.37
N SER A 226 -28.84 -17.28 -2.10
CA SER A 226 -30.05 -17.99 -1.66
C SER A 226 -29.88 -19.51 -1.73
N LYS A 227 -29.75 -20.09 -2.93
CA LYS A 227 -29.60 -21.55 -3.11
C LYS A 227 -28.22 -22.09 -2.74
N ILE A 228 -27.18 -21.25 -2.82
CA ILE A 228 -25.82 -21.67 -2.50
C ILE A 228 -25.69 -21.71 -0.98
N PRO A 229 -25.31 -22.86 -0.38
CA PRO A 229 -25.12 -22.94 1.05
C PRO A 229 -24.07 -21.94 1.52
N VAL A 230 -24.40 -21.17 2.56
CA VAL A 230 -23.48 -20.18 3.14
C VAL A 230 -22.19 -20.83 3.64
N ASP A 231 -22.30 -22.01 4.25
CA ASP A 231 -21.14 -22.79 4.72
C ASP A 231 -20.15 -23.09 3.59
N LYS A 232 -20.65 -23.40 2.38
CA LYS A 232 -19.78 -23.67 1.22
C LYS A 232 -18.99 -22.42 0.82
N ILE A 233 -19.60 -21.23 0.92
CA ILE A 233 -18.95 -19.95 0.64
C ILE A 233 -17.89 -19.66 1.71
N ILE A 234 -18.23 -19.85 2.98
CA ILE A 234 -17.29 -19.65 4.10
C ILE A 234 -16.10 -20.59 3.96
N ASP A 235 -16.33 -21.88 3.69
CA ASP A 235 -15.27 -22.87 3.55
C ASP A 235 -14.34 -22.54 2.38
N THR A 236 -14.90 -22.20 1.22
CA THR A 236 -14.11 -21.80 0.04
C THR A 236 -13.34 -20.51 0.30
N ALA A 237 -13.97 -19.49 0.88
CA ALA A 237 -13.32 -18.23 1.21
C ALA A 237 -12.18 -18.46 2.20
N THR A 238 -12.42 -19.21 3.28
CA THR A 238 -11.42 -19.49 4.31
C THR A 238 -10.20 -20.21 3.71
N LYS A 239 -10.41 -21.20 2.83
CA LYS A 239 -9.30 -21.91 2.17
C LYS A 239 -8.44 -21.03 1.28
N VAL A 240 -9.06 -20.08 0.56
CA VAL A 240 -8.36 -19.21 -0.41
C VAL A 240 -7.65 -18.05 0.29
N LEU A 241 -8.27 -17.54 1.35
CA LEU A 241 -7.80 -16.36 2.09
C LEU A 241 -6.76 -16.70 3.15
N TYR A 242 -6.71 -17.95 3.61
CA TYR A 242 -5.75 -18.36 4.62
C TYR A 242 -4.31 -18.25 4.11
N THR A 243 -3.49 -17.53 4.85
CA THR A 243 -2.03 -17.51 4.72
C THR A 243 -1.36 -17.97 6.01
N GLY A 244 -2.13 -18.12 7.09
CA GLY A 244 -1.57 -18.37 8.42
C GLY A 244 -1.07 -17.08 9.08
N HIS A 245 -1.02 -15.95 8.38
CA HIS A 245 -0.61 -14.68 8.97
C HIS A 245 -1.79 -13.90 9.56
N ILE A 246 -1.51 -13.12 10.60
CA ILE A 246 -2.51 -12.21 11.15
C ILE A 246 -2.85 -11.17 10.09
N GLY A 247 -4.14 -11.02 9.80
CA GLY A 247 -4.63 -10.03 8.82
C GLY A 247 -5.36 -10.61 7.61
N ASP A 248 -5.43 -11.95 7.47
CA ASP A 248 -6.11 -12.67 6.39
C ASP A 248 -7.53 -12.18 6.10
N GLY A 249 -8.27 -11.85 7.15
CA GLY A 249 -9.57 -11.20 6.99
C GLY A 249 -10.59 -11.55 8.06
N LYS A 250 -11.82 -11.13 7.82
CA LYS A 250 -13.01 -11.54 8.58
C LYS A 250 -14.18 -11.73 7.63
N ILE A 251 -15.02 -12.72 7.92
CA ILE A 251 -16.26 -13.00 7.18
C ILE A 251 -17.43 -12.76 8.13
N PHE A 252 -18.42 -12.03 7.66
CA PHE A 252 -19.65 -11.72 8.37
C PHE A 252 -20.84 -12.23 7.55
N VAL A 253 -21.83 -12.80 8.22
CA VAL A 253 -23.05 -13.29 7.58
C VAL A 253 -24.23 -12.53 8.14
N TYR A 254 -25.07 -12.01 7.25
CA TYR A 254 -26.29 -11.29 7.59
C TYR A 254 -27.47 -11.93 6.88
N ASN A 255 -28.63 -11.95 7.52
CA ASN A 255 -29.89 -12.34 6.90
C ASN A 255 -30.44 -11.20 6.03
N VAL A 256 -30.91 -11.51 4.83
CA VAL A 256 -31.47 -10.55 3.88
C VAL A 256 -32.97 -10.76 3.76
N ALA A 257 -33.77 -9.81 4.23
CA ALA A 257 -35.23 -9.93 4.19
C ALA A 257 -35.82 -9.85 2.77
N LYS A 258 -35.22 -9.05 1.87
CA LYS A 258 -35.75 -8.80 0.53
C LYS A 258 -34.66 -8.41 -0.46
N VAL A 259 -34.76 -8.93 -1.68
CA VAL A 259 -33.93 -8.53 -2.83
C VAL A 259 -34.85 -8.10 -3.97
N VAL A 260 -34.50 -7.06 -4.72
CA VAL A 260 -35.27 -6.61 -5.89
C VAL A 260 -34.33 -6.32 -7.05
N LYS A 261 -34.57 -6.94 -8.21
CA LYS A 261 -33.83 -6.66 -9.45
C LYS A 261 -34.45 -5.45 -10.14
N VAL A 262 -33.75 -4.31 -10.12
CA VAL A 262 -34.27 -3.01 -10.59
C VAL A 262 -34.78 -3.06 -12.02
N ARG A 263 -34.09 -3.76 -12.93
CA ARG A 263 -34.44 -3.84 -14.35
C ARG A 263 -35.75 -4.57 -14.62
N THR A 264 -36.01 -5.68 -13.92
CA THR A 264 -37.13 -6.59 -14.21
C THR A 264 -38.25 -6.50 -13.18
N GLY A 265 -38.00 -5.90 -12.02
CA GLY A 265 -38.92 -5.91 -10.88
C GLY A 265 -39.01 -7.25 -10.16
N GLU A 266 -38.22 -8.25 -10.57
CA GLU A 266 -38.17 -9.56 -9.89
C GLU A 266 -37.72 -9.41 -8.44
N VAL A 267 -38.22 -10.28 -7.58
CA VAL A 267 -38.04 -10.18 -6.13
C VAL A 267 -37.43 -11.48 -5.57
N ASN A 268 -36.62 -11.35 -4.53
CA ASN A 268 -36.00 -12.43 -3.75
C ASN A 268 -35.19 -13.38 -4.64
N TYR A 269 -35.48 -14.68 -4.58
CA TYR A 269 -34.76 -15.69 -5.34
C TYR A 269 -34.70 -15.39 -6.85
N ALA A 270 -35.82 -14.97 -7.47
CA ALA A 270 -35.85 -14.62 -8.89
C ALA A 270 -34.95 -13.41 -9.22
N ALA A 271 -34.77 -12.50 -8.26
CA ALA A 271 -33.88 -11.35 -8.42
C ALA A 271 -32.40 -11.75 -8.42
N LEU A 272 -32.03 -12.86 -7.76
CA LEU A 272 -30.66 -13.36 -7.64
C LEU A 272 -30.28 -14.37 -8.73
N GLN A 273 -31.23 -14.79 -9.57
CA GLN A 273 -30.92 -15.62 -10.73
C GLN A 273 -30.53 -14.73 -11.91
N ASP A 274 -29.39 -15.04 -12.53
CA ASP A 274 -29.12 -14.56 -13.87
C ASP A 274 -30.02 -15.30 -14.84
N VAL A 275 -30.72 -14.51 -15.66
CA VAL A 275 -31.53 -15.03 -16.76
C VAL A 275 -30.54 -15.24 -17.91
N GLU A 276 -30.11 -16.48 -18.12
CA GLU A 276 -29.70 -16.91 -19.46
C GLU A 276 -30.95 -17.03 -20.35
#